data_AF-A0AAD6G837-F1
#
_entry.id   AF-A0AAD6G837-F1
#
_cell.length_a   1.000
_cell.length_b   1.000
_cell.length_c   1.000
_cell.angle_alpha   90.00
_cell.angle_beta   90.00
_cell.angle_gamma   90.00
#
_symmetry.space_group_name_H-M   'P 1'
#
loop_
_entity.id
_entity.type
_entity.pdbx_description
1 polymer ?
#
loop_
_entity_poly.entity_id
_entity_poly.type
_entity_poly.pdbx_seq_one_letter_code
_entity_poly.pdbx_strand_id
1 'polypeptide(L)'
;MSTLNFALKNQTGSDTVYAYITGQAIDNNNALFLLQADGKTAYYPTSPSATLTALAQDCAIPLGASGSTKTVTIPHIAGGRLWFVRDAKLTFYLNPGPALVEPSSSNPSDANYNLYWDFCEFTWNSSQLYVNITFVDFVSLPIALTLTNTSGTSKSVQGLPSDGLATICTALKTQNSKDSAGWDKLIVTTNGNNLRAVSPNTGITLDNSLFKTYYDSYVDQVWSKYTDTTLTVNTQGSAGDVTAKVSNGKLAFSTGSISYDKPSTADIWSNSSGAFAVSGVATKDAITARLAAAFNRSTLLIDTNQPNGETVSNYYQNAVTNHYSRICHATTLDNRGYAFPYDDVAPTNGADQSGSVYDPNPQLLTVTVGGSSSNSTNRSANQGSTTPAQGNQKKSRFAGLKKVMKTLSCNK
;
A
#
# COMPACT_ATOMS: atom_id res chain seq x y z
N MET A 1 -4.10 -24.20 -17.75
CA MET A 1 -4.03 -23.09 -16.78
C MET A 1 -3.64 -21.84 -17.53
N SER A 2 -4.35 -20.73 -17.32
CA SER A 2 -3.93 -19.45 -17.90
C SER A 2 -2.57 -19.07 -17.31
N THR A 3 -1.72 -18.39 -18.09
CA THR A 3 -0.50 -17.75 -17.60
C THR A 3 -0.42 -16.29 -18.03
N LEU A 4 0.33 -15.47 -17.29
CA LEU A 4 0.54 -14.05 -17.60
C LEU A 4 2.02 -13.73 -17.49
N ASN A 5 2.53 -12.99 -18.47
CA ASN A 5 3.92 -12.55 -18.48
C ASN A 5 4.07 -11.23 -17.73
N PHE A 6 5.09 -11.16 -16.87
CA PHE A 6 5.59 -9.91 -16.31
C PHE A 6 6.97 -9.61 -16.91
N ALA A 7 7.20 -8.39 -17.35
CA ALA A 7 8.51 -7.87 -17.76
C ALA A 7 9.12 -7.09 -16.60
N LEU A 8 10.18 -7.63 -16.00
CA LEU A 8 10.89 -7.04 -14.88
C LEU A 8 12.10 -6.26 -15.40
N LYS A 9 12.09 -4.94 -15.26
CA LYS A 9 13.13 -4.04 -15.75
C LYS A 9 14.04 -3.58 -14.62
N ASN A 10 15.33 -3.83 -14.75
CA ASN A 10 16.34 -3.29 -13.84
C ASN A 10 16.74 -1.89 -14.32
N GLN A 11 16.49 -0.86 -13.51
CA GLN A 11 16.96 0.51 -13.70
C GLN A 11 17.65 1.05 -12.43
N THR A 12 18.12 0.16 -11.57
CA THR A 12 18.67 0.53 -10.25
C THR A 12 20.06 1.15 -10.30
N GLY A 13 20.73 1.10 -11.46
CA GLY A 13 22.14 1.43 -11.60
C GLY A 13 23.09 0.34 -11.06
N SER A 14 22.57 -0.78 -10.54
CA SER A 14 23.35 -1.96 -10.17
C SER A 14 23.21 -3.06 -11.21
N ASP A 15 24.29 -3.82 -11.41
CA ASP A 15 24.29 -5.02 -12.25
C ASP A 15 23.84 -6.28 -11.52
N THR A 16 23.60 -6.18 -10.21
CA THR A 16 23.19 -7.29 -9.34
C THR A 16 21.86 -6.97 -8.69
N VAL A 17 20.77 -7.38 -9.34
CA VAL A 17 19.40 -7.30 -8.80
C VAL A 17 18.71 -8.64 -8.92
N TYR A 18 18.05 -9.06 -7.84
CA TYR A 18 17.23 -10.27 -7.82
C TYR A 18 15.77 -9.90 -7.55
N ALA A 19 14.87 -10.62 -8.22
CA ALA A 19 13.45 -10.60 -7.94
C ALA A 19 12.99 -11.92 -7.32
N TYR A 20 11.89 -11.87 -6.56
CA TYR A 20 11.19 -13.04 -6.02
C TYR A 20 9.69 -12.82 -6.22
N ILE A 21 8.95 -13.89 -6.48
CA ILE A 21 7.48 -13.83 -6.57
C ILE A 21 6.91 -14.85 -5.60
N THR A 22 6.04 -14.39 -4.71
CA THR A 22 5.35 -15.20 -3.69
C THR A 22 3.85 -14.98 -3.77
N GLY A 23 3.04 -15.91 -3.25
CA GLY A 23 1.58 -15.75 -3.14
C GLY A 23 0.85 -17.08 -2.94
N GLN A 24 -0.43 -17.11 -3.31
CA GLN A 24 -1.26 -18.32 -3.30
C GLN A 24 -1.74 -18.67 -4.71
N ALA A 25 -1.44 -19.88 -5.18
CA ALA A 25 -1.85 -20.34 -6.50
C ALA A 25 -3.34 -20.72 -6.52
N ILE A 26 -4.16 -19.83 -7.09
CA ILE A 26 -5.63 -19.94 -7.07
C ILE A 26 -6.09 -21.26 -7.71
N ASP A 27 -5.53 -21.58 -8.88
CA ASP A 27 -5.88 -22.77 -9.64
C ASP A 27 -5.26 -24.06 -9.07
N ASN A 28 -4.50 -23.97 -7.97
CA ASN A 28 -3.91 -25.08 -7.24
C ASN A 28 -4.34 -25.09 -5.77
N ASN A 29 -5.66 -25.00 -5.53
CA ASN A 29 -6.26 -25.02 -4.19
C ASN A 29 -5.69 -23.96 -3.23
N ASN A 30 -5.32 -22.79 -3.75
CA ASN A 30 -4.64 -21.72 -3.00
C ASN A 30 -3.34 -22.18 -2.30
N ALA A 31 -2.63 -23.16 -2.87
CA ALA A 31 -1.35 -23.61 -2.35
C ALA A 31 -0.35 -22.45 -2.25
N LEU A 32 0.47 -22.46 -1.19
CA LEU A 32 1.60 -21.55 -1.06
C LEU A 32 2.48 -21.67 -2.31
N PHE A 33 2.77 -20.53 -2.92
CA PHE A 33 3.48 -20.43 -4.18
C PHE A 33 4.71 -19.54 -4.06
N LEU A 34 5.80 -20.00 -4.65
CA LEU A 34 6.95 -19.19 -5.03
C LEU A 34 7.32 -19.48 -6.50
N LEU A 35 7.96 -18.53 -7.18
CA LEU A 35 8.51 -18.76 -8.50
C LEU A 35 10.01 -19.06 -8.41
N GLN A 36 10.46 -20.14 -9.05
CA GLN A 36 11.88 -20.52 -9.07
C GLN A 36 12.72 -19.52 -9.89
N ALA A 37 14.04 -19.57 -9.69
CA ALA A 37 15.02 -18.65 -10.29
C ALA A 37 14.99 -18.58 -11.83
N ASP A 38 14.46 -19.60 -12.52
CA ASP A 38 14.28 -19.58 -13.97
C ASP A 38 13.24 -18.54 -14.45
N GLY A 39 12.36 -18.11 -13.55
CA GLY A 39 11.26 -17.18 -13.81
C GLY A 39 10.02 -17.82 -14.43
N LYS A 40 9.88 -19.15 -14.39
CA LYS A 40 8.79 -19.89 -15.03
C LYS A 40 8.27 -21.06 -14.21
N THR A 41 9.14 -21.76 -13.50
CA THR A 41 8.77 -22.98 -12.78
C THR A 41 8.14 -22.63 -11.44
N ALA A 42 6.89 -23.06 -11.24
CA ALA A 42 6.20 -22.93 -9.97
C ALA A 42 6.86 -23.81 -8.91
N TYR A 43 7.08 -23.26 -7.71
CA TYR A 43 7.49 -24.00 -6.52
C TYR A 43 6.35 -23.97 -5.50
N TYR A 44 5.91 -25.16 -5.10
CA TYR A 44 4.93 -25.37 -4.04
C TYR A 44 5.66 -26.05 -2.86
N PRO A 45 6.10 -25.28 -1.84
CA PRO A 45 6.78 -25.88 -0.71
C PRO A 45 5.91 -26.90 0.02
N THR A 46 6.53 -27.95 0.54
CA THR A 46 5.88 -28.87 1.49
C THR A 46 6.05 -28.35 2.92
N SER A 47 5.21 -28.81 3.84
CA SER A 47 5.35 -28.46 5.26
C SER A 47 6.69 -28.98 5.80
N PRO A 48 7.58 -28.11 6.32
CA PRO A 48 8.76 -28.57 7.04
C PRO A 48 8.39 -29.10 8.43
N SER A 49 9.32 -29.82 9.06
CA SER A 49 9.17 -30.28 10.45
C SER A 49 9.57 -29.23 11.50
N ALA A 50 10.40 -28.25 11.13
CA ALA A 50 10.90 -27.21 12.01
C ALA A 50 10.53 -25.80 11.49
N THR A 51 10.47 -24.83 12.40
CA THR A 51 10.34 -23.41 12.05
C THR A 51 11.65 -22.89 11.43
N LEU A 52 11.54 -21.79 10.70
CA LEU A 52 12.67 -21.11 10.04
C LEU A 52 13.49 -22.06 9.13
N THR A 53 12.84 -23.03 8.50
CA THR A 53 13.48 -23.94 7.56
C THR A 53 13.73 -23.23 6.23
N ALA A 54 14.94 -23.34 5.67
CA ALA A 54 15.26 -22.74 4.38
C ALA A 54 14.41 -23.31 3.23
N LEU A 55 14.21 -22.53 2.17
CA LEU A 55 13.57 -23.00 0.95
C LEU A 55 14.38 -24.14 0.31
N ALA A 56 13.70 -25.16 -0.20
CA ALA A 56 14.37 -26.28 -0.89
C ALA A 56 14.74 -25.95 -2.36
N GLN A 57 14.21 -24.86 -2.92
CA GLN A 57 14.45 -24.43 -4.29
C GLN A 57 14.96 -22.99 -4.31
N ASP A 58 15.91 -22.68 -5.21
CA ASP A 58 16.34 -21.30 -5.44
C ASP A 58 15.23 -20.52 -6.13
N CYS A 59 14.78 -19.45 -5.47
CA CYS A 59 13.73 -18.56 -5.97
C CYS A 59 14.27 -17.17 -6.34
N ALA A 60 15.60 -16.98 -6.32
CA ALA A 60 16.23 -15.72 -6.66
C ALA A 60 16.34 -15.55 -8.18
N ILE A 61 15.41 -14.81 -8.78
CA ILE A 61 15.37 -14.56 -10.22
C ILE A 61 16.34 -13.42 -10.57
N PRO A 62 17.47 -13.68 -11.25
CA PRO A 62 18.39 -12.61 -11.61
C PRO A 62 17.78 -11.71 -12.69
N LEU A 63 17.80 -10.40 -12.49
CA LEU A 63 17.35 -9.43 -13.49
C LEU A 63 18.45 -9.09 -14.51
N GLY A 64 19.73 -9.25 -14.14
CA GLY A 64 20.88 -8.89 -14.97
C GLY A 64 21.29 -7.41 -14.80
N ALA A 65 22.17 -6.95 -15.69
CA ALA A 65 22.77 -5.61 -15.67
C ALA A 65 21.73 -4.48 -15.68
N SER A 66 22.08 -3.29 -15.17
CA SER A 66 21.15 -2.14 -15.27
C SER A 66 20.80 -1.85 -16.74
N GLY A 67 19.51 -1.63 -17.01
CA GLY A 67 18.94 -1.52 -18.36
C GLY A 67 18.37 -2.84 -18.92
N SER A 68 18.63 -3.97 -18.28
CA SER A 68 18.09 -5.27 -18.70
C SER A 68 16.58 -5.39 -18.47
N THR A 69 15.98 -6.36 -19.16
CA THR A 69 14.62 -6.81 -18.91
C THR A 69 14.59 -8.33 -18.80
N LYS A 70 14.03 -8.86 -17.72
CA LYS A 70 13.76 -10.29 -17.52
C LYS A 70 12.26 -10.53 -17.60
N THR A 71 11.84 -11.40 -18.51
CA THR A 71 10.45 -11.87 -18.55
C THR A 71 10.27 -13.06 -17.63
N VAL A 72 9.22 -13.01 -16.81
CA VAL A 72 8.76 -14.11 -15.97
C VAL A 72 7.30 -14.45 -16.30
N THR A 73 6.89 -15.67 -16.02
CA THR A 73 5.54 -16.16 -16.30
C THR A 73 4.94 -16.73 -15.03
N ILE A 74 3.78 -16.20 -14.63
CA ILE A 74 3.06 -16.65 -13.43
C ILE A 74 1.76 -17.37 -13.81
N PRO A 75 1.19 -18.23 -12.94
CA PRO A 75 -0.20 -18.67 -12.98
C PRO A 75 -1.12 -17.67 -12.24
N HIS A 76 -2.42 -17.95 -12.13
CA HIS A 76 -3.29 -17.13 -11.27
C HIS A 76 -2.81 -17.18 -9.81
N ILE A 77 -2.56 -15.99 -9.25
CA ILE A 77 -2.04 -15.80 -7.88
C ILE A 77 -2.92 -14.82 -7.12
N ALA A 78 -3.34 -15.19 -5.92
CA ALA A 78 -3.93 -14.30 -4.92
C ALA A 78 -2.86 -13.86 -3.91
N GLY A 79 -2.96 -12.62 -3.43
CA GLY A 79 -2.04 -12.10 -2.40
C GLY A 79 -0.58 -12.12 -2.86
N GLY A 80 -0.35 -11.86 -4.13
CA GLY A 80 0.96 -11.94 -4.74
C GLY A 80 1.85 -10.79 -4.29
N ARG A 81 3.12 -11.08 -4.01
CA ARG A 81 4.17 -10.08 -3.79
C ARG A 81 5.30 -10.31 -4.79
N LEU A 82 5.73 -9.24 -5.42
CA LEU A 82 6.90 -9.18 -6.29
C LEU A 82 7.96 -8.35 -5.58
N TRP A 83 8.97 -9.04 -5.09
CA TRP A 83 10.05 -8.49 -4.27
C TRP A 83 11.26 -8.19 -5.14
N PHE A 84 12.01 -7.15 -4.79
CA PHE A 84 13.29 -6.81 -5.40
C PHE A 84 14.33 -6.54 -4.34
N VAL A 85 15.56 -6.97 -4.60
CA VAL A 85 16.73 -6.67 -3.74
C VAL A 85 17.92 -6.33 -4.61
N ARG A 86 18.68 -5.31 -4.19
CA ARG A 86 19.89 -4.84 -4.86
C ARG A 86 21.13 -5.35 -4.13
N ASP A 87 22.14 -5.76 -4.90
CA ASP A 87 23.49 -6.14 -4.45
C ASP A 87 23.57 -7.35 -3.49
N ALA A 88 22.46 -8.08 -3.29
CA ALA A 88 22.34 -9.24 -2.41
C ALA A 88 21.17 -10.14 -2.81
N LYS A 89 20.96 -11.27 -2.11
CA LYS A 89 19.75 -12.11 -2.20
C LYS A 89 18.90 -11.95 -0.94
N LEU A 90 17.57 -12.07 -1.07
CA LEU A 90 16.66 -12.17 0.07
C LEU A 90 16.67 -13.60 0.61
N THR A 91 16.53 -13.72 1.91
CA THR A 91 16.36 -14.98 2.62
C THR A 91 14.90 -15.14 3.02
N PHE A 92 14.29 -16.23 2.57
CA PHE A 92 12.96 -16.66 2.96
C PHE A 92 13.06 -17.96 3.77
N TYR A 93 12.16 -18.13 4.72
CA TYR A 93 12.05 -19.38 5.48
C TYR A 93 10.64 -19.95 5.42
N LEU A 94 10.50 -21.19 5.88
CA LEU A 94 9.23 -21.90 6.02
C LEU A 94 9.04 -22.35 7.47
N ASN A 95 7.82 -22.17 7.97
CA ASN A 95 7.33 -22.77 9.20
C ASN A 95 6.38 -23.94 8.86
N PRO A 96 6.13 -24.87 9.80
CA PRO A 96 5.13 -25.93 9.63
C PRO A 96 3.76 -25.36 9.24
N GLY A 97 3.08 -26.01 8.31
CA GLY A 97 1.85 -25.50 7.70
C GLY A 97 1.64 -26.08 6.29
N PRO A 98 2.51 -25.79 5.29
CA PRO A 98 3.64 -24.85 5.27
C PRO A 98 3.20 -23.38 5.35
N ALA A 99 4.00 -22.54 6.03
CA ALA A 99 3.80 -21.09 6.09
C ALA A 99 5.10 -20.35 5.71
N LEU A 100 5.01 -19.42 4.76
CA LEU A 100 6.15 -18.61 4.35
C LEU A 100 6.46 -17.56 5.41
N VAL A 101 7.72 -17.50 5.83
CA VAL A 101 8.29 -16.41 6.60
C VAL A 101 8.92 -15.44 5.61
N GLU A 102 8.22 -14.33 5.42
CA GLU A 102 8.62 -13.25 4.51
C GLU A 102 9.64 -12.31 5.17
N PRO A 103 10.45 -11.58 4.38
CA PRO A 103 11.34 -10.54 4.89
C PRO A 103 10.62 -9.54 5.81
N SER A 104 11.20 -9.27 6.97
CA SER A 104 10.68 -8.27 7.91
C SER A 104 11.52 -6.99 7.91
N SER A 105 10.85 -5.86 7.64
CA SER A 105 11.42 -4.51 7.78
C SER A 105 11.28 -3.95 9.19
N SER A 106 10.53 -4.62 10.07
CA SER A 106 10.22 -4.20 11.45
C SER A 106 10.92 -5.03 12.52
N ASN A 107 11.74 -6.01 12.13
CA ASN A 107 12.53 -6.83 13.04
C ASN A 107 14.03 -6.62 12.78
N PRO A 108 14.77 -5.89 13.63
CA PRO A 108 16.22 -5.66 13.46
C PRO A 108 17.08 -6.94 13.42
N SER A 109 16.56 -8.07 13.91
CA SER A 109 17.25 -9.37 13.86
C SER A 109 16.94 -10.18 12.60
N ASP A 110 16.07 -9.69 11.71
CA ASP A 110 15.77 -10.36 10.44
C ASP A 110 17.00 -10.36 9.51
N ALA A 111 17.26 -11.48 8.85
CA ALA A 111 18.40 -11.62 7.93
C ALA A 111 18.36 -10.61 6.77
N ASN A 112 17.17 -10.10 6.44
CA ASN A 112 16.94 -9.13 5.39
C ASN A 112 16.92 -7.68 5.90
N TYR A 113 17.02 -7.44 7.21
CA TYR A 113 16.81 -6.11 7.79
C TYR A 113 17.82 -5.09 7.27
N ASN A 114 19.06 -5.46 7.03
CA ASN A 114 20.11 -4.55 6.54
C ASN A 114 20.27 -4.56 5.01
N LEU A 115 19.38 -5.24 4.27
CA LEU A 115 19.41 -5.31 2.82
C LEU A 115 18.56 -4.20 2.17
N TYR A 116 18.95 -3.78 0.96
CA TYR A 116 18.22 -2.76 0.20
C TYR A 116 17.21 -3.43 -0.73
N TRP A 117 15.96 -3.52 -0.26
CA TRP A 117 14.88 -4.24 -0.92
C TRP A 117 13.55 -3.52 -0.77
N ASP A 118 12.61 -3.84 -1.65
CA ASP A 118 11.23 -3.34 -1.63
C ASP A 118 10.34 -4.33 -2.39
N PHE A 119 9.02 -4.09 -2.42
CA PHE A 119 8.09 -4.94 -3.14
C PHE A 119 6.86 -4.19 -3.67
N CYS A 120 6.20 -4.77 -4.66
CA CYS A 120 4.86 -4.39 -5.08
C CYS A 120 3.92 -5.58 -4.96
N GLU A 121 2.62 -5.30 -4.88
CA GLU A 121 1.59 -6.31 -4.60
C GLU A 121 0.71 -6.50 -5.82
N PHE A 122 0.22 -7.72 -6.01
CA PHE A 122 -0.69 -8.03 -7.11
C PHE A 122 -1.68 -9.15 -6.75
N THR A 123 -2.77 -9.19 -7.49
CA THR A 123 -3.63 -10.37 -7.58
C THR A 123 -4.02 -10.53 -9.03
N TRP A 124 -3.73 -11.71 -9.57
CA TRP A 124 -4.18 -12.10 -10.90
C TRP A 124 -5.10 -13.29 -10.79
N ASN A 125 -6.36 -13.08 -11.16
CA ASN A 125 -7.41 -14.08 -11.13
C ASN A 125 -8.19 -14.08 -12.45
N SER A 126 -9.23 -14.91 -12.53
CA SER A 126 -10.08 -15.04 -13.71
C SER A 126 -10.85 -13.78 -14.11
N SER A 127 -10.93 -12.77 -13.24
CA SER A 127 -11.64 -11.52 -13.50
C SER A 127 -10.73 -10.38 -13.94
N GLN A 128 -9.50 -10.31 -13.43
CA GLN A 128 -8.54 -9.23 -13.73
C GLN A 128 -7.13 -9.51 -13.19
N LEU A 129 -6.17 -8.73 -13.67
CA LEU A 129 -4.98 -8.37 -12.88
C LEU A 129 -5.28 -7.06 -12.14
N TYR A 130 -4.99 -7.03 -10.84
CA TYR A 130 -4.84 -5.81 -10.05
C TYR A 130 -3.41 -5.79 -9.50
N VAL A 131 -2.75 -4.63 -9.56
CA VAL A 131 -1.38 -4.44 -9.05
C VAL A 131 -1.23 -3.04 -8.47
N ASN A 132 -0.46 -2.92 -7.39
CA ASN A 132 -0.17 -1.65 -6.73
C ASN A 132 1.29 -1.58 -6.25
N ILE A 133 1.86 -0.38 -6.27
CA ILE A 133 3.02 -0.09 -5.42
C ILE A 133 2.56 0.02 -3.97
N THR A 134 3.46 -0.11 -3.01
CA THR A 134 3.08 0.03 -1.60
C THR A 134 4.17 0.71 -0.79
N PHE A 135 3.73 1.60 0.10
CA PHE A 135 4.53 2.29 1.11
C PHE A 135 3.94 2.08 2.51
N VAL A 136 3.01 1.12 2.65
CA VAL A 136 2.28 0.86 3.91
C VAL A 136 3.24 0.45 5.02
N ASP A 137 4.26 -0.33 4.69
CA ASP A 137 5.26 -0.78 5.65
C ASP A 137 6.47 0.16 5.66
N PHE A 138 7.01 0.50 4.48
CA PHE A 138 8.17 1.37 4.31
C PHE A 138 8.35 1.78 2.83
N VAL A 139 9.28 2.70 2.58
CA VAL A 139 9.83 3.05 1.26
C VAL A 139 11.32 2.73 1.22
N SER A 140 11.78 2.07 0.15
CA SER A 140 13.19 1.79 -0.09
C SER A 140 13.54 1.93 -1.57
N LEU A 141 13.24 0.93 -2.41
CA LEU A 141 13.54 0.94 -3.84
C LEU A 141 12.39 1.60 -4.62
N PRO A 142 12.68 2.55 -5.53
CA PRO A 142 11.66 3.07 -6.43
C PRO A 142 11.11 1.96 -7.34
N ILE A 143 9.79 1.77 -7.35
CA ILE A 143 9.09 0.83 -8.23
C ILE A 143 8.04 1.58 -9.06
N ALA A 144 7.98 1.29 -10.35
CA ALA A 144 6.96 1.79 -11.27
C ALA A 144 6.25 0.63 -11.99
N LEU A 145 5.00 0.85 -12.38
CA LEU A 145 4.12 -0.17 -12.97
C LEU A 145 3.60 0.33 -14.32
N THR A 146 3.58 -0.54 -15.33
CA THR A 146 2.86 -0.32 -16.59
C THR A 146 2.11 -1.59 -16.96
N LEU A 147 0.78 -1.52 -16.98
CA LEU A 147 -0.09 -2.61 -17.36
C LEU A 147 -0.64 -2.38 -18.76
N THR A 148 -0.28 -3.25 -19.71
CA THR A 148 -0.78 -3.29 -21.08
C THR A 148 -1.83 -4.40 -21.22
N ASN A 149 -2.98 -4.07 -21.81
CA ASN A 149 -4.06 -5.02 -22.06
C ASN A 149 -4.03 -5.59 -23.48
N THR A 150 -4.88 -6.59 -23.74
CA THR A 150 -4.92 -7.29 -25.05
C THR A 150 -5.35 -6.43 -26.24
N SER A 151 -5.88 -5.22 -26.00
CA SER A 151 -6.16 -4.22 -27.04
C SER A 151 -4.97 -3.27 -27.30
N GLY A 152 -3.85 -3.45 -26.59
CA GLY A 152 -2.66 -2.59 -26.68
C GLY A 152 -2.71 -1.32 -25.82
N THR A 153 -3.81 -1.08 -25.10
CA THR A 153 -3.93 0.09 -24.20
C THR A 153 -3.12 -0.13 -22.94
N SER A 154 -2.42 0.91 -22.47
CA SER A 154 -1.61 0.85 -21.25
C SER A 154 -2.08 1.84 -20.19
N LYS A 155 -2.01 1.41 -18.91
CA LYS A 155 -2.14 2.25 -17.72
C LYS A 155 -0.85 2.14 -16.92
N SER A 156 -0.43 3.20 -16.25
CA SER A 156 0.80 3.19 -15.46
C SER A 156 0.61 3.77 -14.07
N VAL A 157 1.59 3.49 -13.20
CA VAL A 157 1.89 4.17 -11.94
C VAL A 157 3.37 4.52 -11.99
N GLN A 158 3.70 5.80 -11.86
CA GLN A 158 5.07 6.25 -12.08
C GLN A 158 6.00 5.99 -10.89
N GLY A 159 5.43 5.88 -9.68
CA GLY A 159 6.20 5.61 -8.47
C GLY A 159 7.15 6.75 -8.11
N LEU A 160 8.22 6.40 -7.39
CA LEU A 160 9.23 7.35 -6.93
C LEU A 160 10.27 7.63 -8.03
N PRO A 161 10.86 8.84 -8.06
CA PRO A 161 12.08 9.08 -8.82
C PRO A 161 13.25 8.29 -8.22
N SER A 162 14.37 8.21 -8.95
CA SER A 162 15.56 7.48 -8.52
C SER A 162 16.16 7.99 -7.20
N ASP A 163 15.97 9.27 -6.86
CA ASP A 163 16.36 9.91 -5.60
C ASP A 163 15.24 9.97 -4.56
N GLY A 164 14.12 9.27 -4.79
CA GLY A 164 12.91 9.38 -3.98
C GLY A 164 13.11 9.08 -2.49
N LEU A 165 13.88 8.04 -2.15
CA LEU A 165 14.19 7.73 -0.76
C LEU A 165 14.96 8.88 -0.07
N ALA A 166 15.95 9.46 -0.75
CA ALA A 166 16.72 10.58 -0.21
C ALA A 166 15.84 11.81 0.00
N THR A 167 14.93 12.09 -0.95
CA THR A 167 13.94 13.17 -0.85
C THR A 167 13.00 12.95 0.34
N ILE A 168 12.45 11.75 0.50
CA ILE A 168 11.56 11.41 1.62
C ILE A 168 12.29 11.56 2.96
N CYS A 169 13.49 10.99 3.11
CA CYS A 169 14.28 11.10 4.34
C CYS A 169 14.58 12.57 4.69
N THR A 170 14.89 13.41 3.70
CA THR A 170 15.12 14.85 3.91
C THR A 170 13.85 15.55 4.36
N ALA A 171 12.72 15.24 3.74
CA ALA A 171 11.43 15.81 4.10
C ALA A 171 10.96 15.37 5.50
N LEU A 172 11.21 14.12 5.90
CA LEU A 172 10.93 13.61 7.24
C LEU A 172 11.75 14.34 8.31
N LYS A 173 13.06 14.53 8.08
CA LYS A 173 13.91 15.35 8.97
C LYS A 173 13.40 16.78 9.05
N THR A 174 13.04 17.37 7.92
CA THR A 174 12.47 18.73 7.86
C THR A 174 11.17 18.84 8.62
N GLN A 175 10.30 17.83 8.53
CA GLN A 175 9.05 17.80 9.29
C GLN A 175 9.32 17.67 10.79
N ASN A 176 10.24 16.79 11.19
CA ASN A 176 10.61 16.65 12.60
C ASN A 176 11.15 17.95 13.19
N SER A 177 11.92 18.74 12.43
CA SER A 177 12.37 20.05 12.89
C SER A 177 11.23 21.05 13.14
N LYS A 178 10.02 20.81 12.62
CA LYS A 178 8.86 21.69 12.82
C LYS A 178 8.04 21.33 14.04
N ASP A 179 7.86 20.04 14.32
CA ASP A 179 6.92 19.56 15.35
C ASP A 179 7.56 18.66 16.43
N SER A 180 8.81 18.22 16.22
CA SER A 180 9.53 17.29 17.09
C SER A 180 8.78 15.99 17.40
N ALA A 181 7.89 15.55 16.50
CA ALA A 181 7.03 14.39 16.73
C ALA A 181 7.74 13.03 16.57
N GLY A 182 8.97 13.01 16.05
CA GLY A 182 9.78 11.82 15.82
C GLY A 182 9.79 11.31 14.37
N TRP A 183 9.46 12.16 13.39
CA TRP A 183 9.43 11.77 11.96
C TRP A 183 10.80 11.35 11.42
N ASP A 184 11.89 11.91 11.94
CA ASP A 184 13.26 11.56 11.58
C ASP A 184 13.65 10.15 12.06
N LYS A 185 13.06 9.67 13.15
CA LYS A 185 13.26 8.31 13.68
C LYS A 185 12.61 7.22 12.81
N LEU A 186 11.79 7.59 11.82
CA LEU A 186 11.30 6.67 10.79
C LEU A 186 12.39 6.28 9.77
N ILE A 187 13.54 6.94 9.79
CA ILE A 187 14.63 6.67 8.85
C ILE A 187 15.52 5.56 9.40
N VAL A 188 15.58 4.44 8.68
CA VAL A 188 16.53 3.36 8.95
C VAL A 188 17.75 3.56 8.05
N THR A 189 18.94 3.51 8.65
CA THR A 189 20.22 3.67 7.95
C THR A 189 21.09 2.43 8.06
N THR A 190 21.90 2.17 7.05
CA THR A 190 22.98 1.17 7.10
C THR A 190 24.28 1.81 6.62
N ASN A 191 25.38 1.61 7.35
CA ASN A 191 26.69 2.18 7.04
C ASN A 191 26.65 3.70 6.74
N GLY A 192 25.82 4.45 7.48
CA GLY A 192 25.67 5.90 7.32
C GLY A 192 24.79 6.35 6.14
N ASN A 193 24.26 5.42 5.32
CA ASN A 193 23.38 5.72 4.19
C ASN A 193 21.92 5.41 4.55
N ASN A 194 20.98 6.18 3.98
CA ASN A 194 19.55 5.86 4.07
C ASN A 194 19.31 4.48 3.45
N LEU A 195 18.70 3.57 4.21
CA LEU A 195 18.33 2.24 3.76
C LEU A 195 16.85 2.18 3.41
N ARG A 196 16.00 2.75 4.28
CA ARG A 196 14.55 2.86 4.08
C ARG A 196 13.95 3.94 4.98
N ALA A 197 12.78 4.44 4.60
CA ALA A 197 11.92 5.23 5.48
C ALA A 197 10.70 4.37 5.84
N VAL A 198 10.52 4.01 7.11
CA VAL A 198 9.40 3.17 7.54
C VAL A 198 8.13 4.00 7.77
N SER A 199 6.96 3.39 7.59
CA SER A 199 5.69 4.06 7.90
C SER A 199 5.54 4.31 9.41
N PRO A 200 4.64 5.20 9.85
CA PRO A 200 4.39 5.42 11.28
C PRO A 200 4.00 4.13 12.03
N ASN A 201 3.21 3.24 11.41
CA ASN A 201 2.81 1.97 12.02
C ASN A 201 4.02 1.03 12.22
N THR A 202 4.90 0.94 11.22
CA THR A 202 6.16 0.19 11.35
C THR A 202 7.11 0.86 12.35
N GLY A 203 7.15 2.20 12.36
CA GLY A 203 7.93 3.00 13.29
C GLY A 203 7.56 2.70 14.74
N ILE A 204 6.27 2.72 15.09
CA ILE A 204 5.83 2.39 16.47
C ILE A 204 6.08 0.92 16.84
N THR A 205 6.20 0.02 15.86
CA THR A 205 6.59 -1.37 16.09
C THR A 205 8.07 -1.47 16.48
N LEU A 206 8.93 -0.66 15.84
CA LEU A 206 10.36 -0.60 16.13
C LEU A 206 10.68 0.20 17.41
N ASP A 207 9.96 1.29 17.65
CA ASP A 207 10.07 2.15 18.82
C ASP A 207 8.66 2.57 19.30
N ASN A 208 8.14 1.84 20.28
CA ASN A 208 6.80 2.07 20.83
C ASN A 208 6.63 3.40 21.58
N SER A 209 7.70 4.20 21.73
CA SER A 209 7.63 5.54 22.30
C SER A 209 7.16 6.60 21.30
N LEU A 210 7.22 6.30 20.00
CA LEU A 210 6.87 7.23 18.94
C LEU A 210 5.37 7.57 18.92
N PHE A 211 5.05 8.83 18.62
CA PHE A 211 3.71 9.33 18.28
C PHE A 211 2.58 9.06 19.27
N LYS A 212 2.81 8.56 20.51
CA LYS A 212 1.76 8.05 21.42
C LYS A 212 0.47 8.88 21.49
N THR A 213 0.59 10.20 21.51
CA THR A 213 -0.53 11.15 21.66
C THR A 213 -0.65 12.11 20.47
N TYR A 214 -0.02 11.81 19.32
CA TYR A 214 0.11 12.75 18.21
C TYR A 214 -1.26 13.16 17.63
N TYR A 215 -2.23 12.24 17.55
CA TYR A 215 -3.56 12.53 17.03
C TYR A 215 -4.58 13.01 18.07
N ASP A 216 -4.29 12.92 19.37
CA ASP A 216 -5.29 13.08 20.43
C ASP A 216 -6.06 14.40 20.30
N SER A 217 -5.35 15.52 20.09
CA SER A 217 -5.96 16.83 19.90
C SER A 217 -6.86 16.92 18.67
N TYR A 218 -6.48 16.28 17.55
CA TYR A 218 -7.29 16.27 16.34
C TYR A 218 -8.54 15.40 16.54
N VAL A 219 -8.40 14.24 17.18
CA VAL A 219 -9.52 13.34 17.52
C VAL A 219 -10.52 14.03 18.44
N ASP A 220 -10.05 14.76 19.45
CA ASP A 220 -10.90 15.53 20.35
C ASP A 220 -11.71 16.60 19.62
N GLN A 221 -11.07 17.34 18.71
CA GLN A 221 -11.74 18.34 17.88
C GLN A 221 -12.79 17.70 16.95
N VAL A 222 -12.47 16.56 16.34
CA VAL A 222 -13.40 15.81 15.50
C VAL A 222 -14.63 15.37 16.30
N TRP A 223 -14.42 14.80 17.49
CA TRP A 223 -15.51 14.41 18.37
C TRP A 223 -16.36 15.60 18.80
N SER A 224 -15.73 16.73 19.16
CA SER A 224 -16.43 17.94 19.55
C SER A 224 -17.32 18.47 18.41
N LYS A 225 -16.78 18.55 17.18
CA LYS A 225 -17.51 19.03 15.99
C LYS A 225 -18.77 18.21 15.74
N TYR A 226 -18.66 16.88 15.81
CA TYR A 226 -19.77 15.98 15.47
C TYR A 226 -20.78 15.76 16.60
N THR A 227 -20.63 16.41 17.75
CA THR A 227 -21.72 16.54 18.73
C THR A 227 -22.91 17.29 18.11
N ASP A 228 -22.63 18.42 17.47
CA ASP A 228 -23.68 19.30 16.91
C ASP A 228 -23.83 19.13 15.39
N THR A 229 -22.76 18.72 14.71
CA THR A 229 -22.74 18.54 13.25
C THR A 229 -22.99 17.10 12.84
N THR A 230 -23.79 16.88 11.80
CA THR A 230 -23.96 15.53 11.21
C THR A 230 -22.78 15.20 10.30
N LEU A 231 -22.12 14.06 10.54
CA LEU A 231 -21.22 13.42 9.58
C LEU A 231 -22.04 12.51 8.66
N THR A 232 -21.82 12.58 7.36
CA THR A 232 -22.31 11.61 6.38
C THR A 232 -21.13 10.78 5.87
N VAL A 233 -21.29 9.46 5.85
CA VAL A 233 -20.31 8.53 5.28
C VAL A 233 -20.98 7.72 4.17
N ASN A 234 -20.52 7.90 2.94
CA ASN A 234 -20.85 7.00 1.85
C ASN A 234 -20.03 5.71 1.98
N THR A 235 -20.72 4.60 2.26
CA THR A 235 -20.08 3.28 2.42
C THR A 235 -19.55 2.70 1.09
N GLN A 236 -19.96 3.28 -0.05
CA GLN A 236 -19.80 2.76 -1.41
C GLN A 236 -20.19 1.27 -1.52
N GLY A 237 -21.09 0.84 -0.64
CA GLY A 237 -21.68 -0.49 -0.59
C GLY A 237 -23.20 -0.41 -0.59
N SER A 238 -23.87 -1.52 -0.28
CA SER A 238 -25.33 -1.60 -0.28
C SER A 238 -26.01 -0.66 0.73
N ALA A 239 -25.31 -0.26 1.80
CA ALA A 239 -25.83 0.65 2.81
C ALA A 239 -25.90 2.11 2.33
N GLY A 240 -25.26 2.47 1.20
CA GLY A 240 -25.27 3.84 0.69
C GLY A 240 -24.65 4.85 1.66
N ASP A 241 -25.31 6.00 1.79
CA ASP A 241 -24.97 7.04 2.76
C ASP A 241 -25.54 6.71 4.14
N VAL A 242 -24.68 6.80 5.16
CA VAL A 242 -25.05 6.63 6.56
C VAL A 242 -24.61 7.85 7.35
N THR A 243 -25.39 8.24 8.34
CA THR A 243 -25.11 9.46 9.12
C THR A 243 -24.64 9.13 10.52
N ALA A 244 -23.84 10.01 11.12
CA ALA A 244 -23.39 9.89 12.50
C ALA A 244 -23.38 11.23 13.23
N LYS A 245 -23.56 11.15 14.55
CA LYS A 245 -23.31 12.21 15.51
C LYS A 245 -22.65 11.64 16.75
N VAL A 246 -21.93 12.46 17.50
CA VAL A 246 -21.41 12.08 18.81
C VAL A 246 -22.55 12.10 19.83
N SER A 247 -22.76 10.98 20.50
CA SER A 247 -23.71 10.83 21.60
C SER A 247 -23.12 9.88 22.64
N ASN A 248 -23.25 10.23 23.92
CA ASN A 248 -22.65 9.48 25.05
C ASN A 248 -21.15 9.19 24.85
N GLY A 249 -20.40 10.15 24.31
CA GLY A 249 -18.96 10.05 24.07
C GLY A 249 -18.55 9.20 22.86
N LYS A 250 -19.49 8.57 22.14
CA LYS A 250 -19.21 7.74 20.96
C LYS A 250 -19.72 8.40 19.69
N LEU A 251 -19.01 8.25 18.58
CA LEU A 251 -19.53 8.58 17.25
C LEU A 251 -20.53 7.51 16.84
N ALA A 252 -21.82 7.79 17.02
CA ALA A 252 -22.92 6.85 16.82
C ALA A 252 -23.53 7.02 15.43
N PHE A 253 -23.56 5.94 14.65
CA PHE A 253 -24.18 5.92 13.33
C PHE A 253 -25.67 5.58 13.45
N SER A 254 -26.47 6.15 12.54
CA SER A 254 -27.91 5.92 12.42
C SER A 254 -28.29 4.52 11.93
N THR A 255 -27.31 3.62 11.72
CA THR A 255 -27.51 2.27 11.20
C THR A 255 -26.79 1.20 12.03
N GLY A 256 -27.39 0.01 12.12
CA GLY A 256 -26.74 -1.23 12.56
C GLY A 256 -26.17 -1.25 13.98
N SER A 257 -26.63 -0.36 14.88
CA SER A 257 -26.00 -0.13 16.20
C SER A 257 -24.49 0.10 16.10
N ILE A 258 -24.04 0.69 14.99
CA ILE A 258 -22.63 0.96 14.73
C ILE A 258 -22.22 2.21 15.48
N SER A 259 -21.18 2.11 16.29
CA SER A 259 -20.55 3.25 16.94
C SER A 259 -19.05 3.04 17.06
N TYR A 260 -18.34 4.15 17.26
CA TYR A 260 -16.90 4.19 17.45
C TYR A 260 -16.57 4.96 18.73
N ASP A 261 -15.68 4.38 19.54
CA ASP A 261 -14.93 5.13 20.54
C ASP A 261 -13.91 6.05 19.83
N LYS A 262 -13.35 7.02 20.55
CA LYS A 262 -12.24 7.83 20.05
C LYS A 262 -11.08 6.90 19.65
N PRO A 263 -10.61 6.91 18.39
CA PRO A 263 -9.46 6.10 17.99
C PRO A 263 -8.19 6.62 18.67
N SER A 264 -7.33 5.70 19.08
CA SER A 264 -5.98 6.06 19.51
C SER A 264 -5.11 6.48 18.33
N THR A 265 -3.95 7.10 18.59
CA THR A 265 -2.95 7.34 17.53
C THR A 265 -2.51 6.02 16.87
N ALA A 266 -2.36 4.94 17.63
CA ALA A 266 -2.00 3.62 17.08
C ALA A 266 -3.11 3.04 16.19
N ASP A 267 -4.39 3.26 16.55
CA ASP A 267 -5.53 2.83 15.74
C ASP A 267 -5.51 3.50 14.37
N ILE A 268 -5.17 4.80 14.31
CA ILE A 268 -5.09 5.58 13.06
C ILE A 268 -3.90 5.16 12.19
N TRP A 269 -2.76 4.80 12.80
CA TRP A 269 -1.61 4.30 12.06
C TRP A 269 -1.84 2.90 11.50
N SER A 270 -2.39 2.00 12.32
CA SER A 270 -2.57 0.60 11.92
C SER A 270 -3.80 0.39 11.05
N ASN A 271 -4.84 1.22 11.21
CA ASN A 271 -6.15 1.07 10.57
C ASN A 271 -6.82 -0.30 10.80
N SER A 272 -6.43 -0.99 11.88
CA SER A 272 -6.75 -2.40 12.12
C SER A 272 -6.87 -2.77 13.60
N SER A 273 -6.65 -1.83 14.51
CA SER A 273 -6.66 -2.03 15.96
C SER A 273 -7.67 -1.11 16.63
N GLY A 274 -8.00 -1.41 17.89
CA GLY A 274 -8.89 -0.58 18.71
C GLY A 274 -10.20 -0.24 18.01
N ALA A 275 -10.48 1.07 17.86
CA ALA A 275 -11.69 1.56 17.21
C ALA A 275 -11.82 1.13 15.73
N PHE A 276 -10.70 0.79 15.07
CA PHE A 276 -10.64 0.37 13.67
C PHE A 276 -10.36 -1.13 13.49
N ALA A 277 -10.48 -1.93 14.54
CA ALA A 277 -10.44 -3.38 14.43
C ALA A 277 -11.52 -3.92 13.47
N VAL A 278 -11.15 -4.92 12.67
CA VAL A 278 -12.09 -5.59 11.77
C VAL A 278 -13.21 -6.22 12.57
N SER A 279 -14.46 -5.93 12.21
CA SER A 279 -15.61 -6.42 12.95
C SER A 279 -16.32 -7.58 12.26
N GLY A 280 -16.00 -7.86 10.99
CA GLY A 280 -16.69 -8.85 10.16
C GLY A 280 -18.09 -8.40 9.70
N VAL A 281 -18.51 -7.20 10.08
CA VAL A 281 -19.80 -6.60 9.68
C VAL A 281 -19.54 -5.67 8.51
N ALA A 282 -19.99 -6.07 7.32
CA ALA A 282 -19.65 -5.41 6.07
C ALA A 282 -19.87 -3.88 6.09
N THR A 283 -20.99 -3.41 6.65
CA THR A 283 -21.29 -1.97 6.77
C THR A 283 -20.31 -1.26 7.71
N LYS A 284 -20.01 -1.83 8.89
CA LYS A 284 -19.04 -1.26 9.84
C LYS A 284 -17.64 -1.23 9.23
N ASP A 285 -17.22 -2.34 8.64
CA ASP A 285 -15.93 -2.46 7.97
C ASP A 285 -15.78 -1.48 6.79
N ALA A 286 -16.87 -1.17 6.09
CA ALA A 286 -16.89 -0.14 5.06
C ALA A 286 -16.76 1.27 5.64
N ILE A 287 -17.49 1.58 6.72
CA ILE A 287 -17.39 2.87 7.44
C ILE A 287 -15.97 3.07 7.99
N THR A 288 -15.40 2.05 8.63
CA THR A 288 -14.05 2.08 9.21
C THR A 288 -13.01 2.51 8.18
N ALA A 289 -13.07 1.96 6.96
CA ALA A 289 -12.14 2.35 5.89
C ALA A 289 -12.19 3.85 5.58
N ARG A 290 -13.38 4.47 5.58
CA ARG A 290 -13.57 5.88 5.25
C ARG A 290 -13.11 6.78 6.39
N LEU A 291 -13.45 6.41 7.63
CA LEU A 291 -12.96 7.12 8.82
C LEU A 291 -11.43 7.08 8.89
N ALA A 292 -10.84 5.90 8.72
CA ALA A 292 -9.39 5.70 8.71
C ALA A 292 -8.69 6.57 7.65
N ALA A 293 -9.20 6.60 6.42
CA ALA A 293 -8.66 7.46 5.36
C ALA A 293 -8.80 8.95 5.69
N ALA A 294 -9.96 9.37 6.22
CA ALA A 294 -10.21 10.76 6.59
C ALA A 294 -9.34 11.24 7.77
N PHE A 295 -9.03 10.36 8.74
CA PHE A 295 -8.06 10.67 9.81
C PHE A 295 -6.63 10.80 9.28
N ASN A 296 -6.19 9.84 8.46
CA ASN A 296 -4.85 9.89 7.86
C ASN A 296 -4.66 11.15 7.00
N ARG A 297 -5.69 11.55 6.25
CA ARG A 297 -5.71 12.75 5.40
C ARG A 297 -6.12 14.03 6.15
N SER A 298 -6.47 13.93 7.42
CA SER A 298 -6.91 15.04 8.30
C SER A 298 -8.09 15.86 7.77
N THR A 299 -9.08 15.22 7.16
CA THR A 299 -10.18 15.91 6.45
C THR A 299 -11.49 16.04 7.23
N LEU A 300 -11.70 15.29 8.32
CA LEU A 300 -12.94 15.30 9.11
C LEU A 300 -13.31 16.68 9.67
N LEU A 301 -12.33 17.53 9.98
CA LEU A 301 -12.60 18.89 10.44
C LEU A 301 -13.08 19.83 9.33
N ILE A 302 -12.83 19.53 8.06
CA ILE A 302 -13.16 20.39 6.92
C ILE A 302 -14.23 19.83 5.99
N ASP A 303 -14.50 18.52 6.04
CA ASP A 303 -15.51 17.86 5.22
C ASP A 303 -16.42 16.96 6.07
N THR A 304 -17.74 17.20 5.97
CA THR A 304 -18.78 16.43 6.66
C THR A 304 -19.37 15.33 5.77
N ASN A 305 -18.88 15.11 4.55
CA ASN A 305 -19.38 14.13 3.60
C ASN A 305 -18.26 13.18 3.11
N GLN A 306 -17.97 12.14 3.87
CA GLN A 306 -16.84 11.25 3.63
C GLN A 306 -17.22 10.06 2.71
N PRO A 307 -16.39 9.66 1.73
CA PRO A 307 -15.27 10.38 1.14
C PRO A 307 -15.73 11.24 -0.05
N ASN A 308 -17.04 11.42 -0.28
CA ASN A 308 -17.56 11.99 -1.54
C ASN A 308 -17.45 13.52 -1.64
N GLY A 309 -17.31 14.24 -0.52
CA GLY A 309 -17.00 15.67 -0.46
C GLY A 309 -15.52 15.98 -0.59
N GLU A 310 -14.68 14.94 -0.58
CA GLU A 310 -13.23 15.09 -0.56
C GLU A 310 -12.65 15.54 -1.90
N THR A 311 -11.63 16.38 -1.81
CA THR A 311 -10.80 16.75 -2.96
C THR A 311 -9.33 16.60 -2.60
N VAL A 312 -8.51 16.13 -3.54
CA VAL A 312 -7.10 15.83 -3.28
C VAL A 312 -6.33 17.03 -2.73
N SER A 313 -6.66 18.25 -3.18
CA SER A 313 -6.04 19.48 -2.67
C SER A 313 -6.29 19.76 -1.18
N ASN A 314 -7.34 19.17 -0.60
CA ASN A 314 -7.68 19.33 0.81
C ASN A 314 -6.98 18.31 1.72
N TYR A 315 -6.29 17.32 1.15
CA TYR A 315 -5.59 16.31 1.95
C TYR A 315 -4.38 16.91 2.66
N TYR A 316 -4.16 16.46 3.90
CA TYR A 316 -2.99 16.75 4.71
C TYR A 316 -2.75 18.25 5.01
N GLN A 317 -3.82 19.06 5.00
CA GLN A 317 -3.73 20.50 5.25
C GLN A 317 -3.72 20.85 6.76
N ASN A 318 -4.15 19.95 7.63
CA ASN A 318 -4.04 20.14 9.07
C ASN A 318 -2.59 19.92 9.55
N ALA A 319 -2.18 20.63 10.59
CA ALA A 319 -0.89 20.43 11.24
C ALA A 319 -0.74 19.01 11.82
N VAL A 320 -1.82 18.44 12.36
CA VAL A 320 -1.87 17.05 12.81
C VAL A 320 -2.43 16.19 11.68
N THR A 321 -1.53 15.50 10.98
CA THR A 321 -1.86 14.65 9.84
C THR A 321 -0.80 13.57 9.62
N ASN A 322 -1.04 12.62 8.71
CA ASN A 322 -0.05 11.62 8.34
C ASN A 322 1.02 12.26 7.44
N HIS A 323 2.05 12.85 8.03
CA HIS A 323 3.11 13.51 7.28
C HIS A 323 3.97 12.55 6.46
N TYR A 324 4.14 11.30 6.90
CA TYR A 324 4.79 10.27 6.09
C TYR A 324 4.04 10.07 4.76
N SER A 325 2.72 9.87 4.81
CA SER A 325 1.89 9.72 3.61
C SER A 325 1.91 10.99 2.75
N ARG A 326 1.72 12.17 3.35
CA ARG A 326 1.83 13.47 2.64
C ARG A 326 3.14 13.58 1.86
N ILE A 327 4.25 13.23 2.48
CA ILE A 327 5.59 13.30 1.90
C ILE A 327 5.76 12.26 0.78
N CYS A 328 5.28 11.03 0.98
CA CYS A 328 5.33 9.98 -0.04
C CYS A 328 4.57 10.40 -1.30
N HIS A 329 3.31 10.84 -1.17
CA HIS A 329 2.54 11.36 -2.32
C HIS A 329 3.24 12.54 -2.99
N ALA A 330 3.72 13.53 -2.23
CA ALA A 330 4.40 14.69 -2.82
C ALA A 330 5.74 14.35 -3.52
N THR A 331 6.30 13.17 -3.23
CA THR A 331 7.57 12.71 -3.83
C THR A 331 7.33 11.85 -5.06
N THR A 332 6.23 11.10 -5.14
CA THR A 332 5.94 10.29 -6.33
C THR A 332 5.67 11.17 -7.55
N LEU A 333 6.07 10.68 -8.72
CA LEU A 333 6.05 11.45 -9.97
C LEU A 333 4.64 11.78 -10.47
N ASP A 334 3.64 11.00 -10.03
CA ASP A 334 2.22 11.18 -10.36
C ASP A 334 1.33 11.39 -9.13
N ASN A 335 1.93 11.71 -7.97
CA ASN A 335 1.27 11.89 -6.67
C ASN A 335 0.49 10.66 -6.15
N ARG A 336 0.71 9.48 -6.72
CA ARG A 336 0.06 8.24 -6.29
C ARG A 336 1.02 7.32 -5.56
N GLY A 337 0.54 6.63 -4.53
CA GLY A 337 1.27 5.65 -3.74
C GLY A 337 0.44 5.16 -2.56
N TYR A 338 0.63 3.91 -2.13
CA TYR A 338 -0.20 3.30 -1.09
C TYR A 338 0.48 3.51 0.28
N ALA A 339 0.27 4.65 0.93
CA ALA A 339 1.05 5.04 2.11
C ALA A 339 0.39 4.72 3.46
N PHE A 340 -0.85 4.22 3.45
CA PHE A 340 -1.55 3.65 4.61
C PHE A 340 -2.62 2.65 4.15
N PRO A 341 -3.10 1.72 5.01
CA PRO A 341 -3.94 0.58 4.58
C PRO A 341 -5.26 0.88 3.84
N TYR A 342 -5.76 2.12 3.85
CA TYR A 342 -6.99 2.51 3.16
C TYR A 342 -6.78 3.73 2.22
N ASP A 343 -5.57 3.87 1.66
CA ASP A 343 -5.27 4.95 0.70
C ASP A 343 -6.04 4.80 -0.63
N ASP A 344 -6.63 3.62 -0.87
CA ASP A 344 -7.55 3.33 -1.97
C ASP A 344 -8.94 3.94 -1.80
N VAL A 345 -9.26 4.49 -0.62
CA VAL A 345 -10.51 5.24 -0.42
C VAL A 345 -10.43 6.54 -1.20
N ALA A 346 -11.38 6.73 -2.11
CA ALA A 346 -11.54 7.94 -2.91
C ALA A 346 -13.02 8.30 -3.02
N PRO A 347 -13.36 9.56 -3.35
CA PRO A 347 -14.71 9.90 -3.78
C PRO A 347 -15.21 8.93 -4.85
N THR A 348 -16.53 8.78 -4.95
CA THR A 348 -17.13 8.01 -6.05
C THR A 348 -16.76 8.65 -7.39
N ASN A 349 -16.10 7.89 -8.28
CA ASN A 349 -15.48 8.37 -9.53
C ASN A 349 -14.34 9.38 -9.32
N GLY A 350 -13.81 9.49 -8.10
CA GLY A 350 -12.63 10.30 -7.79
C GLY A 350 -11.35 9.69 -8.35
N ALA A 351 -10.30 10.51 -8.37
CA ALA A 351 -8.98 10.05 -8.79
C ALA A 351 -8.39 9.04 -7.79
N ASP A 352 -7.75 7.99 -8.32
CA ASP A 352 -6.94 7.09 -7.51
C ASP A 352 -5.75 7.85 -6.90
N GLN A 353 -5.48 7.63 -5.62
CA GLN A 353 -4.28 8.09 -4.92
C GLN A 353 -3.39 6.94 -4.47
N SER A 354 -3.88 5.69 -4.53
CA SER A 354 -3.20 4.52 -3.96
C SER A 354 -2.05 3.99 -4.81
N GLY A 355 -1.92 4.42 -6.07
CA GLY A 355 -0.85 3.93 -6.95
C GLY A 355 -1.14 2.51 -7.44
N SER A 356 -2.39 2.28 -7.86
CA SER A 356 -2.83 1.00 -8.39
C SER A 356 -3.26 1.08 -9.86
N VAL A 357 -3.09 -0.03 -10.58
CA VAL A 357 -3.66 -0.23 -11.91
C VAL A 357 -4.26 -1.62 -12.01
N TYR A 358 -5.33 -1.73 -12.82
CA TYR A 358 -6.00 -2.99 -13.06
C TYR A 358 -6.63 -3.04 -14.45
N ASP A 359 -6.76 -4.25 -14.97
CA ASP A 359 -7.42 -4.54 -16.24
C ASP A 359 -7.99 -5.97 -16.25
N PRO A 360 -9.22 -6.18 -16.77
CA PRO A 360 -9.82 -7.50 -16.89
C PRO A 360 -9.18 -8.38 -17.98
N ASN A 361 -8.47 -7.79 -18.95
CA ASN A 361 -7.84 -8.48 -20.05
C ASN A 361 -6.33 -8.15 -20.13
N PRO A 362 -5.55 -8.45 -19.07
CA PRO A 362 -4.13 -8.11 -19.04
C PRO A 362 -3.35 -8.91 -20.08
N GLN A 363 -2.39 -8.27 -20.75
CA GLN A 363 -1.47 -8.93 -21.69
C GLN A 363 -0.04 -8.95 -21.14
N LEU A 364 0.40 -7.84 -20.54
CA LEU A 364 1.75 -7.69 -20.00
C LEU A 364 1.73 -6.71 -18.84
N LEU A 365 2.28 -7.13 -17.70
CA LEU A 365 2.70 -6.19 -16.66
C LEU A 365 4.19 -5.91 -16.81
N THR A 366 4.57 -4.66 -16.99
CA THR A 366 5.96 -4.22 -16.85
C THR A 366 6.16 -3.62 -15.46
N VAL A 367 7.12 -4.14 -14.72
CA VAL A 367 7.53 -3.62 -13.41
C VAL A 367 8.96 -3.12 -13.52
N THR A 368 9.18 -1.85 -13.19
CA THR A 368 10.49 -1.22 -13.31
C THR A 368 11.00 -0.86 -11.93
N VAL A 369 12.20 -1.32 -11.59
CA VAL A 369 12.84 -1.06 -10.28
C VAL A 369 14.06 -0.14 -10.47
N GLY A 370 14.15 0.94 -9.68
CA GLY A 370 15.23 1.92 -9.74
C GLY A 370 14.80 3.36 -10.04
N GLY A 371 13.56 3.55 -10.53
CA GLY A 371 12.97 4.86 -10.76
C GLY A 371 13.51 5.58 -11.99
N SER A 372 12.72 6.52 -12.52
CA SER A 372 13.18 7.40 -13.61
C SER A 372 14.03 8.52 -13.04
N SER A 373 15.02 9.00 -13.80
CA SER A 373 15.74 10.23 -13.47
C SER A 373 14.76 11.39 -13.42
N SER A 374 14.71 12.12 -12.30
CA SER A 374 13.92 13.35 -12.21
C SER A 374 14.54 14.39 -13.15
N ASN A 375 13.99 14.58 -14.35
CA ASN A 375 14.28 15.81 -15.09
C ASN A 375 13.63 16.95 -14.30
N SER A 376 14.46 17.72 -13.60
CA SER A 376 14.11 18.88 -12.78
C SER A 376 13.56 20.08 -13.57
N THR A 377 13.22 19.88 -14.85
CA THR A 377 12.67 20.91 -15.73
C THR A 377 11.16 20.66 -15.93
N ASN A 378 10.34 21.46 -15.24
CA ASN A 378 8.87 21.63 -15.35
C ASN A 378 8.07 21.29 -14.08
N ARG A 379 8.53 21.71 -12.89
CA ARG A 379 7.61 22.06 -11.80
C ARG A 379 7.14 23.52 -11.95
N SER A 380 6.42 23.79 -13.04
CA SER A 380 5.59 24.98 -13.17
C SER A 380 4.20 24.53 -13.61
N ALA A 381 3.21 25.10 -12.93
CA ALA A 381 1.80 24.76 -13.01
C ALA A 381 1.29 24.47 -14.43
N ASN A 382 0.59 23.34 -14.57
CA ASN A 382 -0.40 23.21 -15.64
C ASN A 382 -1.65 22.53 -15.08
N GLN A 383 -2.56 23.36 -14.56
CA GLN A 383 -3.98 23.03 -14.54
C GLN A 383 -4.43 22.91 -16.00
N GLY A 384 -4.80 21.70 -16.42
CA GLY A 384 -5.30 21.44 -17.76
C GLY A 384 -6.21 20.23 -17.72
N SER A 385 -7.50 20.48 -17.57
CA SER A 385 -8.57 19.49 -17.66
C SER A 385 -8.64 18.85 -19.04
N THR A 386 -8.47 17.54 -19.12
CA THR A 386 -8.96 16.76 -20.26
C THR A 386 -9.63 15.49 -19.76
N THR A 387 -10.96 15.55 -19.67
CA THR A 387 -11.85 14.43 -19.41
C THR A 387 -12.00 13.59 -20.69
N PRO A 388 -11.71 12.28 -20.70
CA PRO A 388 -12.21 11.40 -21.74
C PRO A 388 -13.65 10.99 -21.38
N ALA A 389 -14.60 11.31 -22.26
CA ALA A 389 -15.96 10.82 -22.16
C ALA A 389 -15.98 9.28 -22.27
N GLN A 390 -16.47 8.59 -21.23
CA GLN A 390 -16.81 7.17 -21.29
C GLN A 390 -18.33 7.01 -21.25
N GLY A 391 -18.85 6.38 -22.31
CA GLY A 391 -20.26 6.09 -22.50
C GLY A 391 -20.81 5.10 -21.48
N ASN A 392 -22.09 5.30 -21.15
CA ASN A 392 -22.93 4.46 -20.30
C ASN A 392 -22.90 2.98 -20.74
N GLN A 393 -22.35 2.09 -19.91
CA GLN A 393 -22.78 0.70 -19.83
C GLN A 393 -22.85 0.20 -18.38
N LYS A 394 -23.82 -0.68 -18.15
CA LYS A 394 -24.52 -0.94 -16.89
C LYS A 394 -23.73 -1.75 -15.86
N LYS A 395 -23.71 -1.20 -14.64
CA LYS A 395 -24.02 -1.77 -13.30
C LYS A 395 -23.75 -3.26 -12.99
N SER A 396 -23.21 -3.43 -11.77
CA SER A 396 -23.43 -4.56 -10.84
C SER A 396 -22.46 -5.76 -10.87
N ARG A 397 -21.17 -5.57 -10.54
CA ARG A 397 -20.28 -6.65 -10.00
C ARG A 397 -19.17 -6.22 -9.02
N PHE A 398 -19.16 -4.97 -8.53
CA PHE A 398 -17.99 -4.42 -7.80
C PHE A 398 -17.96 -4.60 -6.27
N ALA A 399 -18.96 -5.23 -5.64
CA ALA A 399 -18.98 -5.40 -4.18
C ALA A 399 -18.19 -6.62 -3.66
N GLY A 400 -17.86 -7.60 -4.52
CA GLY A 400 -17.28 -8.88 -4.10
C GLY A 400 -15.75 -8.94 -3.98
N LEU A 401 -15.01 -8.04 -4.63
CA LEU A 401 -13.55 -8.18 -4.78
C LEU A 401 -12.70 -7.50 -3.68
N LYS A 402 -13.21 -6.49 -2.97
CA LYS A 402 -12.47 -5.88 -1.83
C LYS A 402 -12.30 -6.84 -0.64
N LYS A 403 -13.08 -7.92 -0.57
CA LYS A 403 -13.07 -8.89 0.53
C LYS A 403 -11.82 -9.79 0.54
N VAL A 404 -11.15 -9.97 -0.60
CA VAL A 404 -9.98 -10.88 -0.69
C VAL A 404 -8.68 -10.17 -0.27
N MET A 405 -8.49 -8.88 -0.57
CA MET A 405 -7.33 -8.13 -0.06
C MET A 405 -7.44 -7.84 1.44
N LYS A 406 -8.65 -7.63 1.96
CA LYS A 406 -8.87 -7.33 3.38
C LYS A 406 -8.57 -8.51 4.32
N THR A 407 -8.61 -9.75 3.81
CA THR A 407 -8.32 -10.95 4.61
C THR A 407 -6.81 -11.23 4.72
N LEU A 408 -5.98 -10.67 3.83
CA LEU A 408 -4.53 -10.91 3.81
C LEU A 408 -3.72 -9.84 4.57
N SER A 409 -4.27 -8.65 4.83
CA SER A 409 -3.64 -7.63 5.67
C SER A 409 -3.93 -7.78 7.17
N CYS A 410 -4.91 -8.59 7.55
CA CYS A 410 -5.33 -8.76 8.96
C CYS A 410 -4.77 -10.01 9.66
N ASN A 411 -4.00 -10.84 8.95
CA ASN A 411 -3.28 -11.98 9.54
C ASN A 411 -1.76 -11.78 9.42
N LYS A 412 -1.27 -10.65 9.94
CA LYS A 412 0.13 -10.46 10.31
C LYS A 412 0.22 -9.85 11.69
#